data_AF-A0A6J4IQM0-F1
#
_entry.id   AF-A0A6J4IQM0-F1
#
_cell.length_a   1.000
_cell.length_b   1.000
_cell.length_c   1.000
_cell.angle_alpha   90.00
_cell.angle_beta   90.00
_cell.angle_gamma   90.00
#
_symmetry.space_group_name_H-M   'P 1'
#
loop_
_entity.id
_entity.type
_entity.pdbx_description
1 polymer ?
#
loop_
_entity_poly.entity_id
_entity_poly.type
_entity_poly.pdbx_seq_one_letter_code
_entity_poly.pdbx_strand_id
1 'polypeptide(L)' 'MQEINRNDVHVDVCTSCRGVWLDRGELEKLLGRVRDVEEDWHRESERDHRHYGKPYHKKKKFGGILDIFD' A
#
# COMPACT_ATOMS: atom_id res chain seq x y z
N MET A 1 22.85 -8.12 1.18
CA MET A 1 21.61 -7.81 1.91
C MET A 1 21.71 -6.36 2.31
N GLN A 2 20.68 -5.57 2.04
CA GLN A 2 20.63 -4.15 2.32
C GLN A 2 19.37 -3.89 3.16
N GLU A 3 19.58 -3.34 4.35
CA GLU A 3 18.48 -2.87 5.20
C GLU A 3 18.02 -1.50 4.69
N ILE A 4 16.72 -1.34 4.53
CA ILE A 4 16.09 -0.10 4.06
C ILE A 4 14.99 0.26 5.07
N ASN A 5 15.02 1.49 5.58
CA ASN A 5 13.91 2.03 6.36
C ASN A 5 13.01 2.87 5.45
N ARG A 6 11.76 2.44 5.29
CA ARG A 6 10.73 3.20 4.55
C ARG A 6 9.51 3.36 5.44
N ASN A 7 9.14 4.61 5.68
CA ASN A 7 7.97 4.95 6.47
C ASN A 7 7.94 4.21 7.82
N ASP A 8 9.03 4.15 8.60
CA ASP A 8 9.07 3.47 9.92
C ASP A 8 8.88 1.93 9.86
N VAL A 9 9.13 1.33 8.70
CA VAL A 9 9.20 -0.12 8.47
C VAL A 9 10.62 -0.42 7.99
N HIS A 10 11.37 -1.29 8.70
CA HIS A 10 12.63 -1.79 8.18
C HIS A 10 12.33 -2.95 7.23
N VAL A 11 13.15 -3.04 6.19
CA VAL A 11 12.94 -3.98 5.10
C VAL A 11 14.31 -4.47 4.69
N ASP A 12 14.51 -5.78 4.75
CA ASP A 12 15.75 -6.40 4.30
C ASP A 12 15.62 -6.84 2.85
N VAL A 13 16.46 -6.28 1.99
CA VAL A 13 16.46 -6.58 0.56
C VAL A 13 17.73 -7.32 0.15
N CYS A 14 17.57 -8.46 -0.51
CA CYS A 14 18.70 -9.12 -1.17
C CYS A 14 18.94 -8.48 -2.54
N THR A 15 20.07 -7.79 -2.70
CA THR A 15 20.45 -7.13 -3.96
C THR A 15 20.73 -8.11 -5.10
N SER A 16 20.97 -9.39 -4.81
CA SER A 16 21.29 -10.42 -5.80
C SER A 16 20.04 -11.05 -6.44
N CYS A 17 19.01 -11.34 -5.63
CA CYS A 17 17.78 -12.00 -6.11
C CYS A 17 16.53 -11.12 -6.03
N ARG A 18 16.62 -9.93 -5.44
CA ARG A 18 15.51 -9.01 -5.15
C ARG A 18 14.46 -9.58 -4.19
N GLY A 19 14.82 -10.58 -3.39
CA GLY A 19 13.99 -11.04 -2.28
C GLY A 19 13.86 -9.95 -1.22
N VAL A 20 12.72 -9.94 -0.54
CA VAL A 20 12.38 -9.00 0.53
C VAL A 20 11.97 -9.79 1.77
N TRP A 21 12.53 -9.44 2.92
CA TRP A 21 12.21 -10.03 4.22
C TRP A 21 11.73 -8.93 5.17
N LEU A 22 10.73 -9.28 5.99
CA LEU A 22 10.05 -8.41 6.93
C LEU A 22 9.93 -9.15 8.26
N ASP A 23 10.14 -8.45 9.36
CA ASP A 23 9.85 -9.00 10.68
C ASP A 23 8.34 -9.03 10.95
N ARG A 24 7.92 -9.87 11.90
CA ARG A 24 6.49 -10.02 12.27
C ARG A 24 5.83 -8.68 12.60
N GLY A 25 6.52 -7.81 13.36
CA GLY A 25 5.99 -6.50 13.75
C GLY A 25 5.93 -5.48 12.60
N GLU A 26 6.78 -5.65 11.59
CA GLU A 26 6.86 -4.78 10.42
C GLU A 26 5.76 -5.10 9.42
N LEU A 27 5.50 -6.40 9.23
CA LEU A 27 4.36 -6.87 8.46
C LEU A 27 3.04 -6.37 9.06
N GLU A 28 2.89 -6.41 10.39
CA GLU A 28 1.69 -5.89 11.07
C GLU A 28 1.50 -4.38 10.81
N LYS A 29 2.57 -3.57 10.90
CA LYS A 29 2.53 -2.13 10.56
C LYS A 29 2.11 -1.90 9.11
N LEU A 30 2.66 -2.68 8.18
CA LEU A 30 2.35 -2.58 6.75
C LEU A 30 0.87 -2.91 6.48
N LEU A 31 0.37 -4.01 7.06
CA LEU A 31 -1.03 -4.41 6.91
C LEU A 31 -2.00 -3.38 7.48
N GLY A 32 -1.65 -2.73 8.59
CA GLY A 32 -2.44 -1.62 9.15
C GLY A 32 -2.65 -0.51 8.11
N ARG A 33 -1.57 -0.05 7.49
CA ARG A 33 -1.63 1.00 6.46
C ARG A 33 -2.38 0.59 5.22
N VAL A 34 -2.24 -0.66 4.79
CA VAL A 34 -3.00 -1.18 3.63
C VAL A 34 -4.50 -1.06 3.91
N ARG A 35 -4.94 -1.42 5.12
CA ARG A 35 -6.35 -1.29 5.52
C ARG A 35 -6.81 0.16 5.54
N ASP A 36 -6.02 1.07 6.10
CA ASP A 36 -6.36 2.51 6.14
C ASP A 36 -6.56 3.06 4.72
N VAL A 37 -5.63 2.71 3.82
CA VAL A 37 -5.70 3.09 2.40
C VAL A 37 -6.96 2.50 1.76
N GLU A 38 -7.22 1.20 1.92
CA GLU A 38 -8.43 0.54 1.39
C GLU A 38 -9.73 1.17 1.91
N GLU A 39 -9.80 1.53 3.20
CA GLU A 39 -10.94 2.21 3.79
C GLU A 39 -11.16 3.61 3.21
N ASP A 40 -10.09 4.37 3.02
CA ASP A 40 -10.16 5.69 2.41
C ASP A 40 -10.64 5.61 0.96
N TRP A 41 -10.14 4.65 0.17
CA TRP A 41 -10.64 4.39 -1.18
C TRP A 41 -12.13 4.02 -1.18
N HIS A 42 -12.56 3.14 -0.27
CA HIS A 42 -13.96 2.78 -0.13
C HIS A 42 -14.82 4.00 0.19
N ARG A 43 -14.40 4.82 1.16
CA ARG A 43 -15.11 6.03 1.58
C ARG A 43 -15.19 7.05 0.44
N GLU A 44 -14.13 7.24 -0.34
CA GLU A 44 -14.13 8.10 -1.53
C GLU A 44 -15.11 7.57 -2.58
N SER A 45 -15.05 6.28 -2.90
CA SER A 45 -15.95 5.63 -3.87
C SER A 45 -17.43 5.79 -3.49
N GLU A 46 -17.77 5.61 -2.22
CA GLU A 46 -19.14 5.78 -1.71
C GLU A 46 -19.62 7.24 -1.79
N ARG A 47 -18.72 8.23 -1.62
CA ARG A 47 -19.06 9.65 -1.82
C ARG A 47 -19.33 9.94 -3.30
N ASP A 48 -18.47 9.44 -4.19
CA ASP A 48 -18.60 9.66 -5.63
C ASP A 48 -19.87 9.02 -6.19
N HIS A 49 -20.20 7.79 -5.77
CA HIS A 49 -21.44 7.13 -6.12
C HIS A 49 -22.68 7.95 -5.74
N ARG A 50 -22.68 8.55 -4.55
CA ARG A 50 -23.79 9.41 -4.10
C ARG A 50 -23.88 10.73 -4.87
N HIS A 51 -22.74 11.31 -5.26
CA HIS A 51 -22.72 12.65 -5.88
C HIS A 51 -23.00 12.62 -7.39
N TYR A 52 -22.44 11.64 -8.13
CA TYR A 52 -22.52 11.61 -9.60
C TYR A 52 -23.43 10.52 -10.15
N GLY A 53 -23.92 9.60 -9.33
CA GLY A 53 -24.95 8.59 -9.68
C GLY A 53 -24.55 7.55 -10.75
N LYS A 54 -23.39 7.72 -11.40
CA LYS A 54 -22.83 6.80 -12.39
C LYS A 54 -21.39 6.45 -11.99
N PRO A 55 -21.01 5.16 -12.01
CA PRO A 55 -19.65 4.75 -11.68
C PRO A 55 -18.69 5.29 -12.75
N TYR A 56 -17.90 6.30 -12.38
CA TYR A 56 -16.74 6.69 -13.15
C TYR A 56 -15.70 5.56 -13.03
N HIS A 57 -15.36 4.92 -14.15
CA HIS A 57 -14.27 3.94 -14.18
C HIS A 57 -12.92 4.65 -14.03
N LYS A 58 -12.55 5.02 -12.80
CA LYS A 58 -11.21 5.49 -12.46
C LYS A 58 -10.26 4.31 -12.70
N LYS A 59 -9.36 4.43 -13.68
CA LYS A 59 -8.29 3.44 -13.88
C LYS A 59 -7.55 3.29 -12.56
N LYS A 60 -7.54 2.07 -12.00
CA LYS A 60 -6.82 1.75 -10.77
C LYS A 60 -5.34 2.06 -11.00
N LYS A 61 -4.87 3.22 -10.54
CA LYS A 61 -3.43 3.44 -10.38
C LYS A 61 -3.03 2.50 -9.24
N PHE A 62 -2.30 1.47 -9.58
CA PHE A 62 -1.78 0.42 -8.70
C PHE A 62 -0.69 0.98 -7.75
N GLY A 63 -0.86 2.19 -7.23
CA GLY A 63 0.18 3.00 -6.57
C GLY A 63 0.09 3.05 -5.05
N GLY A 64 -0.84 2.35 -4.41
CA GLY A 64 -0.97 2.42 -2.94
C GLY A 64 0.07 1.58 -2.18
N ILE A 65 0.47 0.44 -2.76
CA ILE A 65 1.37 -0.53 -2.09
C ILE A 65 2.70 -0.71 -2.83
N LEU A 66 2.75 -0.48 -4.15
CA LEU A 66 4.00 -0.59 -4.91
C LEU A 66 4.93 0.62 -4.70
N ASP A 67 4.40 1.79 -4.31
CA ASP A 67 5.21 2.96 -3.91
C ASP A 67 5.94 2.77 -2.57
N ILE A 68 5.64 1.71 -1.81
CA ILE A 68 6.42 1.32 -0.62
C ILE A 68 7.71 0.58 -1.01
N PHE A 69 7.78 0.01 -2.22
CA PHE A 69 8.89 -0.83 -2.66
C PHE A 69 9.71 -0.24 -3.82
N ASP A 70 9.21 0.79 -4.51
CA ASP A 70 9.97 1.65 -5.44
C ASP A 70 10.86 2.66 -4.66
#